data_AF-A0A090X7V4-F1
#
_entry.id   AF-A0A090X7V4-F1
#
_cell.length_a   1.000
_cell.length_b   1.000
_cell.length_c   1.000
_cell.angle_alpha   90.00
_cell.angle_beta   90.00
_cell.angle_gamma   90.00
#
_symmetry.space_group_name_H-M   'P 1'
#
loop_
_entity.id
_entity.type
_entity.pdbx_description
1 polymer ?
#
loop_
_entity_poly.entity_id
_entity_poly.type
_entity_poly.pdbx_seq_one_letter_code
_entity_poly.pdbx_strand_id
1 'polypeptide(L)'
;MYRNISIMLFVLFAVVLGVPASQEEGSTSSSWECRQALSGGANIYCEIFGHSFFRVLHPENGELECDGPTKKVKLPVFVWPPGTSMSSCTPQLKNTLQAFTQEMKNIKESLKKIGCDIA
;
A
#
# COMPACT_ATOMS: atom_id res chain seq x y z
N MET A 1 14.51 56.88 -30.67
CA MET A 1 15.33 55.77 -31.21
C MET A 1 16.63 55.71 -30.43
N TYR A 2 16.79 54.71 -29.58
CA TYR A 2 18.09 54.13 -29.25
C TYR A 2 17.82 52.71 -28.74
N ARG A 3 18.20 51.73 -29.56
CA ARG A 3 18.26 50.33 -29.16
C ARG A 3 19.66 50.10 -28.60
N ASN A 4 19.78 49.40 -27.48
CA ASN A 4 20.93 48.53 -27.30
C ASN A 4 20.54 47.31 -26.45
N ILE A 5 20.53 46.18 -27.14
CA ILE A 5 20.47 44.83 -26.60
C ILE A 5 21.83 44.60 -25.94
N SER A 6 21.86 44.24 -24.66
CA SER A 6 23.06 43.65 -24.08
C SER A 6 22.70 42.55 -23.10
N ILE A 7 22.74 41.33 -23.65
CA ILE A 7 23.27 40.12 -23.04
C ILE A 7 22.60 39.71 -21.72
N MET A 8 21.61 38.82 -21.86
CA MET A 8 21.20 37.90 -20.79
C MET A 8 22.43 37.14 -20.29
N LEU A 9 22.92 37.52 -19.12
CA LEU A 9 23.87 36.71 -18.34
C LEU A 9 23.12 35.48 -17.80
N PHE A 10 23.11 34.43 -18.61
CA PHE A 10 22.80 33.08 -18.17
C PHE A 10 23.88 32.65 -17.18
N VAL A 11 23.62 32.86 -15.88
CA VAL A 11 24.45 32.32 -14.82
C VAL A 11 24.11 30.84 -14.70
N LEU A 12 24.89 30.01 -15.41
CA LEU A 12 24.88 28.57 -15.26
C LEU A 12 25.46 28.21 -13.88
N PHE A 13 24.60 28.07 -12.87
CA PHE A 13 25.00 27.42 -11.63
C PHE A 13 25.08 25.90 -11.85
N ALA A 14 26.27 25.46 -12.25
CA ALA A 14 26.69 24.09 -12.09
C ALA A 14 26.90 23.81 -10.59
N VAL A 15 25.86 23.30 -9.93
CA VAL A 15 26.04 22.57 -8.67
C VAL A 15 25.89 21.09 -8.99
N VAL A 16 27.04 20.44 -9.07
CA VAL A 16 27.18 18.99 -9.00
C VAL A 16 26.68 18.57 -7.62
N LEU A 17 25.40 18.23 -7.51
CA LEU A 17 24.93 17.31 -6.48
C LEU A 17 24.96 15.94 -7.12
N GLY A 18 25.97 15.15 -6.72
CA GLY A 18 25.92 13.71 -6.86
C GLY A 18 24.69 13.21 -6.09
N VAL A 19 23.55 13.19 -6.78
CA VAL A 19 22.42 12.38 -6.38
C VAL A 19 22.96 10.95 -6.46
N PRO A 20 23.10 10.21 -5.36
CA PRO A 20 23.11 8.77 -5.53
C PRO A 20 21.79 8.50 -6.24
N ALA A 21 21.86 8.03 -7.48
CA ALA A 21 20.73 7.44 -8.14
C ALA A 21 20.32 6.29 -7.22
N SER A 22 19.44 6.59 -6.27
CA SER A 22 18.82 5.63 -5.40
C SER A 22 18.13 4.69 -6.36
N GLN A 23 18.68 3.49 -6.44
CA GLN A 23 18.19 2.38 -7.21
C GLN A 23 16.85 1.96 -6.58
N GLU A 24 15.79 2.74 -6.81
CA GLU A 24 14.44 2.52 -6.25
C GLU A 24 13.49 1.84 -7.23
N GLU A 25 14.01 1.31 -8.34
CA GLU A 25 13.21 0.67 -9.38
C GLU A 25 12.79 -0.78 -9.00
N GLY A 26 13.46 -1.40 -8.02
CA GLY A 26 13.14 -2.75 -7.54
C GLY A 26 12.24 -2.81 -6.29
N SER A 27 12.27 -1.77 -5.45
CA SER A 27 11.60 -1.78 -4.13
C SER A 27 10.16 -1.29 -4.20
N THR A 28 9.86 -0.38 -5.12
CA THR A 28 8.50 0.13 -5.35
C THR A 28 7.61 -0.89 -6.05
N SER A 29 8.16 -1.60 -7.05
CA SER A 29 7.45 -2.64 -7.81
C SER A 29 7.08 -3.85 -6.96
N SER A 30 8.03 -4.37 -6.16
CA SER A 30 7.77 -5.51 -5.27
C SER A 30 6.74 -5.17 -4.19
N SER A 31 6.89 -4.04 -3.49
CA SER A 31 5.92 -3.57 -2.48
C SER A 31 4.51 -3.39 -3.06
N TRP A 32 4.42 -2.94 -4.31
CA TRP A 32 3.15 -2.82 -5.03
C TRP A 32 2.44 -4.16 -5.24
N GLU A 33 3.17 -5.22 -5.59
CA GLU A 33 2.57 -6.55 -5.80
C GLU A 33 1.88 -7.10 -4.55
N CYS A 34 2.53 -7.01 -3.38
CA CYS A 34 1.95 -7.45 -2.12
C CYS A 34 0.77 -6.57 -1.72
N ARG A 35 0.86 -5.26 -1.95
CA ARG A 35 -0.25 -4.33 -1.69
C ARG A 35 -1.46 -4.71 -2.54
N GLN A 36 -1.24 -5.03 -3.81
CA GLN A 36 -2.31 -5.42 -4.72
C GLN A 36 -2.90 -6.79 -4.36
N ALA A 37 -2.07 -7.74 -3.94
CA ALA A 37 -2.51 -9.04 -3.44
C ALA A 37 -3.39 -8.93 -2.17
N LEU A 38 -3.09 -7.97 -1.29
CA LEU A 38 -3.81 -7.75 -0.04
C LEU A 38 -5.08 -6.88 -0.21
N SER A 39 -5.07 -5.89 -1.11
CA SER A 39 -6.06 -4.79 -1.15
C SER A 39 -7.52 -5.28 -1.11
N GLY A 40 -7.87 -6.27 -1.93
CA GLY A 40 -9.23 -6.81 -1.97
C GLY A 40 -9.64 -7.51 -0.66
N GLY A 41 -8.73 -8.28 -0.06
CA GLY A 41 -8.96 -8.93 1.23
C GLY A 41 -9.04 -7.93 2.38
N ALA A 42 -8.16 -6.94 2.39
CA ALA A 42 -8.16 -5.86 3.38
C ALA A 42 -9.46 -5.05 3.35
N ASN A 43 -10.01 -4.78 2.17
CA ASN A 43 -11.29 -4.09 2.05
C ASN A 43 -12.42 -4.89 2.71
N ILE A 44 -12.57 -6.15 2.32
CA ILE A 44 -13.58 -7.06 2.90
C ILE A 44 -13.36 -7.23 4.40
N TYR A 45 -12.11 -7.31 4.85
CA TYR A 45 -11.81 -7.40 6.26
C TYR A 45 -12.25 -6.15 7.02
N CYS A 46 -12.01 -4.94 6.48
CA CYS A 46 -12.56 -3.71 7.03
C CYS A 46 -14.10 -3.74 7.10
N GLU A 47 -14.78 -4.19 6.03
CA GLU A 47 -16.24 -4.34 5.99
C GLU A 47 -16.77 -5.29 7.07
N ILE A 48 -16.11 -6.42 7.29
CA ILE A 48 -16.44 -7.38 8.35
C ILE A 48 -16.36 -6.72 9.74
N PHE A 49 -15.42 -5.79 9.96
CA PHE A 49 -15.28 -5.02 11.19
C PHE A 49 -16.19 -3.78 11.26
N GLY A 50 -17.11 -3.63 10.29
CA GLY A 50 -18.10 -2.55 10.22
C GLY A 50 -17.53 -1.23 9.69
N HIS A 51 -16.55 -1.29 8.80
CA HIS A 51 -15.95 -0.14 8.12
C HIS A 51 -16.28 -0.11 6.64
N SER A 52 -16.23 1.07 6.02
CA SER A 52 -16.58 1.20 4.60
C SER A 52 -15.51 0.64 3.66
N PHE A 53 -14.23 0.95 3.88
CA PHE A 53 -13.16 0.48 3.00
C PHE A 53 -11.77 0.54 3.67
N PHE A 54 -10.80 -0.12 3.07
CA PHE A 54 -9.39 -0.08 3.46
C PHE A 54 -8.68 1.16 2.89
N ARG A 55 -7.93 1.91 3.71
CA ARG A 55 -7.10 3.05 3.26
C ARG A 55 -5.61 2.75 3.24
N VAL A 56 -5.06 2.36 4.38
CA VAL A 56 -3.61 2.33 4.62
C VAL A 56 -3.22 1.06 5.35
N LEU A 57 -2.17 0.38 4.88
CA LEU A 57 -1.49 -0.66 5.64
C LEU A 57 -0.33 -0.02 6.39
N HIS A 58 -0.28 -0.24 7.70
CA HIS A 58 0.82 0.07 8.59
C HIS A 58 1.70 -1.19 8.73
N PRO A 59 2.75 -1.36 7.90
CA PRO A 59 3.52 -2.60 7.85
C PRO A 59 4.30 -2.90 9.15
N GLU A 60 4.62 -1.87 9.93
CA GLU A 60 5.38 -1.98 11.18
C GLU A 60 4.66 -2.82 12.24
N ASN A 61 3.33 -2.80 12.24
CA ASN A 61 2.50 -3.47 13.23
C ASN A 61 1.44 -4.41 12.61
N GLY A 62 1.37 -4.45 11.27
CA GLY A 62 0.40 -5.26 10.53
C GLY A 62 -1.02 -4.75 10.69
N GLU A 63 -1.22 -3.43 10.84
CA GLU A 63 -2.54 -2.85 11.02
C GLU A 63 -3.09 -2.26 9.73
N LEU A 64 -4.36 -2.51 9.48
CA LEU A 64 -5.15 -1.89 8.42
C LEU A 64 -5.86 -0.67 9.00
N GLU A 65 -5.58 0.50 8.46
CA GLU A 65 -6.40 1.68 8.66
C GLU A 65 -7.62 1.58 7.74
N CYS A 66 -8.78 1.36 8.36
CA CYS A 66 -10.06 1.36 7.67
C CYS A 66 -10.68 2.76 7.71
N ASP A 67 -11.58 3.04 6.78
CA ASP A 67 -12.36 4.28 6.77
C ASP A 67 -13.18 4.43 8.06
N GLY A 68 -13.06 5.60 8.69
CA GLY A 68 -13.66 5.94 9.98
C GLY A 68 -12.72 6.72 10.92
N PRO A 69 -13.24 7.34 11.99
CA PRO A 69 -12.49 8.27 12.83
C PRO A 69 -11.36 7.62 13.65
N THR A 70 -11.44 6.33 13.98
CA THR A 70 -10.47 5.67 14.88
C THR A 70 -10.51 4.14 14.81
N LYS A 71 -10.23 3.49 13.68
CA LYS A 71 -10.15 2.01 13.69
C LYS A 71 -9.03 1.47 12.81
N LYS A 72 -7.89 1.28 13.47
CA LYS A 72 -6.85 0.36 13.02
C LYS A 72 -7.28 -1.05 13.35
N VAL A 73 -7.36 -1.92 12.35
CA VAL A 73 -7.71 -3.33 12.50
C VAL A 73 -6.45 -4.16 12.29
N LYS A 74 -6.05 -4.92 13.30
CA LYS A 74 -4.83 -5.72 13.24
C LYS A 74 -5.05 -6.95 12.36
N LEU A 75 -4.14 -7.17 11.41
CA LEU A 75 -4.11 -8.41 10.63
C LEU A 75 -3.78 -9.60 11.54
N PRO A 76 -4.33 -10.79 11.25
CA PRO A 76 -3.94 -12.00 11.95
C PRO A 76 -2.43 -12.25 11.82
N VAL A 77 -1.82 -12.76 12.89
CA VAL A 77 -0.35 -13.00 12.96
C VAL A 77 0.14 -13.95 11.86
N PHE A 78 -0.70 -14.89 11.41
CA PHE A 78 -0.34 -15.79 10.31
C PHE A 78 -0.30 -15.10 8.94
N VAL A 79 -1.06 -14.01 8.77
CA VAL A 79 -1.09 -13.19 7.55
C VAL A 79 0.05 -12.18 7.58
N TRP A 80 0.28 -11.56 8.75
CA TRP A 80 1.33 -10.57 8.96
C TRP A 80 2.15 -10.87 10.22
N PRO A 81 3.17 -11.73 10.12
CA PRO A 81 4.07 -12.02 11.23
C PRO A 81 4.87 -10.79 11.69
N PRO A 82 5.26 -10.71 12.97
CA PRO A 82 6.19 -9.66 13.43
C PRO A 82 7.49 -9.66 12.62
N GLY A 83 7.95 -8.46 12.24
CA GLY A 83 9.16 -8.30 11.41
C GLY A 83 8.94 -8.46 9.90
N THR A 84 7.70 -8.67 9.45
CA THR A 84 7.37 -8.67 8.02
C THR A 84 7.63 -7.29 7.43
N SER A 85 8.38 -7.25 6.33
CA SER A 85 8.60 -6.03 5.55
C SER A 85 7.89 -6.11 4.21
N MET A 86 7.21 -5.03 3.83
CA MET A 86 6.59 -4.87 2.52
C MET A 86 7.63 -4.58 1.42
N SER A 87 8.85 -4.15 1.78
CA SER A 87 9.87 -3.68 0.84
C SER A 87 10.43 -4.76 -0.09
N SER A 88 10.26 -6.03 0.25
CA SER A 88 10.86 -7.15 -0.48
C SER A 88 9.85 -8.19 -0.92
N CYS A 89 8.56 -7.82 -1.03
CA CYS A 89 7.41 -8.70 -1.30
C CYS A 89 7.80 -10.10 -1.81
N THR A 90 8.03 -11.01 -0.87
CA THR A 90 8.56 -12.32 -1.23
C THR A 90 7.44 -13.15 -1.87
N PRO A 91 7.75 -14.13 -2.73
CA PRO A 91 6.73 -15.01 -3.28
C PRO A 91 5.87 -15.69 -2.19
N GLN A 92 6.50 -16.03 -1.06
CA GLN A 92 5.78 -16.58 0.10
C GLN A 92 4.80 -15.56 0.69
N LEU A 93 5.23 -14.32 0.95
CA LEU A 93 4.35 -13.27 1.48
C LEU A 93 3.21 -12.98 0.51
N LYS A 94 3.50 -12.84 -0.78
CA LYS A 94 2.49 -12.63 -1.83
C LYS A 94 1.44 -13.74 -1.83
N ASN A 95 1.86 -15.01 -1.79
CA ASN A 95 0.96 -16.16 -1.75
C ASN A 95 0.10 -16.17 -0.48
N THR A 96 0.67 -15.84 0.68
CA THR A 96 -0.07 -15.71 1.94
C THR A 96 -1.14 -14.62 1.86
N LEU A 97 -0.81 -13.44 1.29
CA LEU A 97 -1.75 -12.33 1.12
C LEU A 97 -2.86 -12.68 0.11
N GLN A 98 -2.53 -13.41 -0.97
CA GLN A 98 -3.51 -13.90 -1.94
C GLN A 98 -4.47 -14.93 -1.30
N ALA A 99 -3.94 -15.87 -0.51
CA ALA A 99 -4.74 -16.85 0.22
C ALA A 99 -5.69 -16.16 1.20
N PHE A 100 -5.17 -15.21 2.00
CA PHE A 100 -5.99 -14.38 2.89
C PHE A 100 -7.11 -13.66 2.13
N THR A 101 -6.79 -13.01 1.01
CA THR A 101 -7.80 -12.34 0.18
C THR A 101 -8.87 -13.31 -0.33
N GLN A 102 -8.49 -14.53 -0.69
CA GLN A 102 -9.45 -15.54 -1.14
C GLN A 102 -10.34 -16.02 0.01
N GLU A 103 -9.79 -16.21 1.21
CA GLU A 103 -10.55 -16.55 2.41
C GLU A 103 -11.57 -15.46 2.74
N MET A 104 -11.18 -14.17 2.70
CA MET A 104 -12.09 -13.06 2.95
C MET A 104 -13.25 -13.03 1.96
N LYS A 105 -12.99 -13.29 0.67
CA LYS A 105 -14.06 -13.44 -0.34
C LYS A 105 -15.00 -14.59 -0.01
N ASN A 106 -14.46 -15.75 0.37
CA ASN A 106 -15.28 -16.90 0.74
C ASN A 106 -16.15 -16.61 1.98
N ILE A 107 -15.60 -15.90 2.97
CA ILE A 107 -16.34 -15.44 4.15
C ILE A 107 -17.46 -14.48 3.74
N LYS A 108 -17.18 -13.46 2.90
CA LYS A 108 -18.19 -12.52 2.39
C LYS A 108 -19.34 -13.24 1.69
N GLU A 109 -19.03 -14.20 0.82
CA GLU A 109 -20.06 -15.01 0.15
C GLU A 109 -20.85 -15.89 1.13
N SER A 110 -20.21 -16.40 2.19
CA SER A 110 -20.87 -17.21 3.22
C SER A 110 -21.81 -16.36 4.08
N LEU A 111 -21.39 -15.14 4.45
CA LEU A 111 -22.22 -14.16 5.15
C LEU A 111 -23.45 -13.78 4.31
N LYS A 112 -23.25 -13.53 3.02
CA LYS A 112 -24.35 -13.24 2.09
C LYS A 112 -25.38 -14.37 2.01
N LYS A 113 -24.93 -15.64 2.01
CA LYS A 113 -25.82 -16.82 1.98
C LYS A 113 -26.71 -16.93 3.22
N ILE A 114 -26.24 -16.47 4.37
CA ILE A 114 -27.00 -16.48 5.63
C ILE A 114 -27.78 -15.18 5.88
N GLY A 115 -27.78 -14.25 4.91
CA GLY A 115 -28.53 -12.98 5.01
C GLY A 115 -27.81 -11.87 5.78
N CYS A 116 -26.50 -12.02 6.05
CA CYS A 116 -25.68 -10.93 6.58
C CYS A 116 -25.06 -10.16 5.42
N ASP A 117 -25.51 -8.92 5.21
CA ASP A 117 -24.91 -8.01 4.24
C ASP A 117 -23.79 -7.19 4.90
N ILE A 118 -22.63 -7.15 4.26
CA ILE A 118 -21.49 -6.33 4.65
C ILE A 118 -21.20 -5.38 3.47
N ALA A 119 -21.13 -4.08 3.80
CA ALA A 119 -21.17 -2.95 2.88
C ALA A 119 -20.12 -2.98 1.76
#